data_AF-D0NVH9-F1
#
_entry.id   AF-D0NVH9-F1
#
_cell.length_a   1.000
_cell.length_b   1.000
_cell.length_c   1.000
_cell.angle_alpha   90.00
_cell.angle_beta   90.00
_cell.angle_gamma   90.00
#
_symmetry.space_group_name_H-M   'P 1'
#
loop_
_entity.id
_entity.type
_entity.pdbx_description
1 polymer ?
#
loop_
_entity_poly.entity_id
_entity_poly.type
_entity_poly.pdbx_seq_one_letter_code
_entity_poly.pdbx_strand_id
1 'polypeptide(L)'
;MRLDVVSKAARAAQRFSAQCHGQKFRTAHASATLRAALAVEASEANQKGRSAGLLAAMALMGVAGVASMDDNAAAKCEGAAKPVSREAVTQAMLKEVVTKLNRIESAVANPHRHTDGLNVGVDVVLGAQWGDEGKGKLVDSLSQSYDVIVRVAGGSNAGHTIVHEGKKYKFHLVPSGILNPNAICIIGNGVVVHLPSFLEELEELKRMGVDYEGRILISDRAHMVLDLHQEVDGINELRRGRNKIGTTKKGIGPAYSSKMLRNGVRVGDLRYFDDFTEKMVDLVKFYKDNYPELEADAEAEIKVYSDMKDKILDMTVDTVSYLNNAYVAGKKILVEGANATMLDIDFGTYPYVTSSNPSIGSVCTGGGISPNRLNGIIGIVKAYCTRVGEGPFPTELHDDVGEHLGTVGAEFGTTTGRARRCGWLDIPQMRYSNMVNGFTELNLTKLDVLTGLKKVKIGVAYWHEGKKLDGMPSNLQLLQDSVVEYEEMEGWSEDISKCKTFEELPVAAQKYVLRVEELLGTHIKWIGVGPDRFDVITRTHPLEKAYISGN
;
A
#
# COMPACT_ATOMS: atom_id res chain seq x y z
N MET A 1 23.63 2.66 -34.62
CA MET A 1 22.83 3.70 -33.94
C MET A 1 23.11 3.86 -32.45
N ARG A 2 23.20 2.80 -31.61
CA ARG A 2 23.37 2.95 -30.15
C ARG A 2 24.68 3.64 -29.70
N LEU A 3 25.80 3.46 -30.39
CA LEU A 3 27.08 4.11 -30.06
C LEU A 3 27.11 5.62 -30.37
N ASP A 4 26.34 6.08 -31.37
CA ASP A 4 26.37 7.49 -31.80
C ASP A 4 25.68 8.42 -30.79
N VAL A 5 24.59 7.95 -30.16
CA VAL A 5 23.86 8.69 -29.12
C VAL A 5 24.71 8.91 -27.87
N VAL A 6 25.47 7.89 -27.44
CA VAL A 6 26.37 7.98 -26.28
C VAL A 6 27.50 8.98 -26.55
N SER A 7 28.10 8.94 -27.75
CA SER A 7 29.17 9.87 -28.12
C SER A 7 28.70 11.33 -28.22
N LYS A 8 27.45 11.57 -28.66
CA LYS A 8 26.84 12.89 -28.72
C LYS A 8 26.51 13.43 -27.32
N ALA A 9 26.00 12.58 -26.43
CA ALA A 9 25.72 12.95 -25.04
C ALA A 9 27.00 13.31 -24.27
N ALA A 10 28.08 12.53 -24.44
CA ALA A 10 29.38 12.81 -23.83
C ALA A 10 29.96 14.16 -24.32
N ARG A 11 29.92 14.43 -25.63
CA ARG A 11 30.38 15.70 -26.20
C ARG A 11 29.54 16.91 -25.72
N ALA A 12 28.23 16.74 -25.55
CA ALA A 12 27.37 17.77 -24.99
C ALA A 12 27.73 18.06 -23.53
N ALA A 13 27.95 17.01 -22.73
CA ALA A 13 28.36 17.14 -21.33
C ALA A 13 29.73 17.80 -21.17
N GLN A 14 30.71 17.45 -22.01
CA GLN A 14 32.03 18.11 -22.02
C GLN A 14 31.93 19.60 -22.39
N ARG A 15 31.12 19.97 -23.39
CA ARG A 15 30.89 21.39 -23.73
C ARG A 15 30.25 22.16 -22.57
N PHE A 16 29.29 21.54 -21.89
CA PHE A 16 28.62 22.15 -20.73
C PHE A 16 29.58 22.30 -19.53
N SER A 17 30.42 21.29 -19.29
CA SER A 17 31.44 21.33 -18.23
C SER A 17 32.54 22.36 -18.50
N ALA A 18 32.93 22.59 -19.77
CA ALA A 18 33.93 23.60 -20.12
C ALA A 18 33.41 25.03 -19.94
N GLN A 19 32.10 25.25 -20.13
CA GLN A 19 31.47 26.56 -19.94
C GLN A 19 31.29 26.94 -18.47
N CYS A 20 31.23 25.97 -17.55
CA CYS A 20 31.04 26.22 -16.12
C CYS A 20 32.36 26.13 -15.35
N HIS A 21 33.21 27.16 -15.48
CA HIS A 21 34.38 27.32 -14.60
C HIS A 21 33.90 27.52 -13.15
N GLY A 22 34.26 26.60 -12.24
CA GLY A 22 34.18 26.80 -10.79
C GLY A 22 33.14 25.96 -10.02
N GLN A 23 32.23 25.24 -10.67
CA GLN A 23 31.33 24.32 -9.96
C GLN A 23 31.78 22.86 -10.14
N LYS A 24 32.35 22.29 -9.07
CA LYS A 24 32.53 20.82 -8.95
C LYS A 24 31.14 20.18 -8.90
N PHE A 25 30.58 19.81 -10.05
CA PHE A 25 29.32 19.07 -10.12
C PHE A 25 29.53 17.71 -9.42
N ARG A 26 28.90 17.53 -8.26
CA ARG A 26 28.94 16.25 -7.53
C ARG A 26 28.26 15.19 -8.41
N THR A 27 29.00 14.16 -8.78
CA THR A 27 28.58 13.01 -9.60
C THR A 27 27.34 12.28 -9.09
N ALA A 28 26.90 12.54 -7.85
CA ALA A 28 25.65 12.04 -7.28
C ALA A 28 24.40 12.47 -8.09
N HIS A 29 24.40 13.65 -8.71
CA HIS A 29 23.23 14.18 -9.45
C HIS A 29 23.23 13.89 -10.96
N ALA A 30 24.18 13.08 -11.43
CA ALA A 30 24.30 12.71 -12.83
C ALA A 30 23.26 11.63 -13.23
N SER A 31 22.48 11.89 -14.28
CA SER A 31 21.64 10.87 -14.94
C SER A 31 22.45 9.61 -15.29
N ALA A 32 21.78 8.43 -15.31
CA ALA A 32 22.41 7.14 -15.62
C ALA A 32 23.25 7.16 -16.90
N THR A 33 22.81 7.89 -17.92
CA THR A 33 23.53 8.07 -19.19
C THR A 33 24.87 8.79 -19.01
N LEU A 34 24.93 9.80 -18.13
CA LEU A 34 26.14 10.55 -17.83
C LEU A 34 27.12 9.71 -17.00
N ARG A 35 26.62 8.89 -16.08
CA ARG A 35 27.46 7.92 -15.33
C ARG A 35 28.07 6.86 -16.23
N ALA A 36 27.31 6.33 -17.19
CA ALA A 36 27.84 5.39 -18.18
C ALA A 36 28.94 6.02 -19.04
N ALA A 37 28.76 7.28 -19.49
CA ALA A 37 29.78 8.01 -20.24
C ALA A 37 31.06 8.24 -19.41
N LEU A 38 30.93 8.66 -18.15
CA LEU A 38 32.06 8.85 -17.24
C LEU A 38 32.77 7.54 -16.91
N ALA A 39 32.04 6.42 -16.79
CA ALA A 39 32.62 5.10 -16.56
C ALA A 39 33.39 4.58 -17.79
N VAL A 40 32.94 4.90 -19.00
CA VAL A 40 33.67 4.58 -20.25
C VAL A 40 34.93 5.45 -20.36
N GLU A 41 34.87 6.75 -20.05
CA GLU A 41 36.08 7.59 -20.00
C GLU A 41 37.06 7.11 -18.92
N ALA A 42 36.56 6.71 -17.74
CA ALA A 42 37.39 6.18 -16.67
C ALA A 42 38.04 4.84 -17.09
N SER A 43 37.32 3.98 -17.82
CA SER A 43 37.88 2.71 -18.31
C SER A 43 38.91 2.91 -19.44
N GLU A 44 38.69 3.88 -20.34
CA GLU A 44 39.67 4.26 -21.37
C GLU A 44 40.92 4.93 -20.76
N ALA A 45 40.75 5.74 -19.70
CA ALA A 45 41.87 6.30 -18.93
C ALA A 45 42.64 5.21 -18.17
N ASN A 46 41.95 4.21 -17.62
CA ASN A 46 42.58 3.10 -16.91
C ASN A 46 43.26 2.09 -17.86
N GLN A 47 42.76 1.94 -19.10
CA GLN A 47 43.42 1.13 -20.13
C GLN A 47 44.74 1.73 -20.61
N LYS A 48 44.91 3.06 -20.55
CA LYS A 48 46.20 3.70 -20.78
C LYS A 48 47.20 3.50 -19.62
N GLY A 49 46.75 3.04 -18.45
CA GLY A 49 47.59 2.90 -17.26
C GLY A 49 47.90 1.47 -16.81
N ARG A 50 47.30 0.43 -17.42
CA ARG A 50 47.43 -0.96 -16.92
C ARG A 50 47.79 -1.96 -18.00
N SER A 51 48.99 -1.80 -18.55
CA SER A 51 49.77 -2.91 -19.12
C SER A 51 50.67 -3.51 -18.03
N ALA A 52 50.10 -4.13 -17.00
CA ALA A 52 50.82 -5.04 -16.09
C ALA A 52 49.82 -5.78 -15.19
N GLY A 53 49.78 -7.11 -15.27
CA GLY A 53 49.15 -7.97 -14.26
C GLY A 53 47.81 -8.62 -14.64
N LEU A 54 47.79 -9.40 -15.72
CA LEU A 54 46.83 -10.48 -15.92
C LEU A 54 47.34 -11.73 -15.17
N LEU A 55 46.42 -12.58 -14.68
CA LEU A 55 46.61 -13.90 -14.01
C LEU A 55 46.70 -13.93 -12.48
N ALA A 56 45.54 -14.05 -11.81
CA ALA A 56 45.35 -14.91 -10.64
C ALA A 56 43.85 -15.07 -10.33
N ALA A 57 43.13 -15.79 -11.20
CA ALA A 57 41.77 -16.24 -10.94
C ALA A 57 41.60 -17.63 -11.56
N MET A 58 41.86 -18.68 -10.78
CA MET A 58 41.36 -20.05 -10.99
C MET A 58 41.85 -20.97 -9.86
N ALA A 59 41.00 -21.19 -8.86
CA ALA A 59 41.08 -22.36 -7.96
C ALA A 59 39.69 -22.60 -7.35
N LEU A 60 38.80 -23.18 -8.17
CA LEU A 60 37.52 -23.76 -7.79
C LEU A 60 37.66 -25.28 -7.84
N MET A 61 37.08 -25.95 -6.84
CA MET A 61 36.68 -27.37 -6.76
C MET A 61 37.68 -28.42 -6.25
N GLY A 62 37.18 -29.22 -5.29
CA GLY A 62 37.74 -30.48 -4.75
C GLY A 62 37.81 -30.41 -3.21
N VAL A 63 37.30 -31.34 -2.40
CA VAL A 63 36.99 -32.77 -2.60
C VAL A 63 35.97 -33.20 -1.54
N ALA A 64 35.03 -34.06 -1.93
CA ALA A 64 34.09 -34.77 -1.06
C ALA A 64 34.80 -35.89 -0.29
N GLY A 65 34.63 -35.93 1.04
CA GLY A 65 35.09 -37.01 1.90
C GLY A 65 33.91 -37.65 2.64
N VAL A 66 33.59 -38.88 2.26
CA VAL A 66 32.65 -39.77 2.94
C VAL A 66 33.48 -40.78 3.75
N ALA A 67 33.31 -40.79 5.07
CA ALA A 67 33.80 -41.84 5.98
C ALA A 67 32.82 -41.84 7.17
N SER A 68 31.84 -42.74 7.14
CA SER A 68 31.82 -44.04 7.83
C SER A 68 31.42 -43.93 9.30
N MET A 69 30.31 -44.61 9.58
CA MET A 69 29.64 -44.81 10.86
C MET A 69 30.55 -45.50 11.88
N ASP A 70 30.54 -45.00 13.11
CA ASP A 70 30.88 -45.77 14.31
C ASP A 70 29.67 -45.76 15.25
N ASP A 71 29.02 -46.92 15.32
CA ASP A 71 28.07 -47.31 16.35
C ASP A 71 28.86 -47.71 17.61
N ASN A 72 28.83 -46.89 18.66
CA ASN A 72 28.77 -47.32 20.07
C ASN A 72 29.09 -46.15 21.02
N ALA A 73 28.06 -45.44 21.46
CA ALA A 73 28.07 -44.73 22.73
C ALA A 73 26.64 -44.55 23.26
N ALA A 74 25.91 -45.65 23.41
CA ALA A 74 24.72 -45.71 24.26
C ALA A 74 25.17 -45.73 25.73
N ALA A 75 25.53 -44.57 26.27
CA ALA A 75 25.82 -44.42 27.69
C ALA A 75 25.34 -43.05 28.20
N LYS A 76 24.19 -43.08 28.89
CA LYS A 76 23.78 -42.18 29.97
C LYS A 76 24.06 -40.68 29.75
N CYS A 77 23.11 -40.00 29.13
CA CYS A 77 22.92 -38.55 29.30
C CYS A 77 21.52 -38.28 29.84
N GLU A 78 21.29 -38.59 31.11
CA GLU A 78 20.29 -37.87 31.91
C GLU A 78 20.86 -36.49 32.26
N GLY A 79 21.05 -35.66 31.24
CA GLY A 79 21.28 -34.24 31.42
C GLY A 79 19.94 -33.55 31.29
N ALA A 80 19.35 -33.09 32.41
CA ALA A 80 18.22 -32.18 32.37
C ALA A 80 18.55 -31.05 31.39
N ALA A 81 17.88 -31.02 30.24
CA ALA A 81 18.11 -30.00 29.23
C ALA A 81 17.87 -28.65 29.90
N LYS A 82 18.93 -27.85 30.07
CA LYS A 82 18.80 -26.48 30.59
C LYS A 82 17.76 -25.77 29.74
N PRO A 83 16.77 -25.07 30.33
CA PRO A 83 15.76 -24.36 29.55
C PRO A 83 16.48 -23.40 28.60
N VAL A 84 16.28 -23.62 27.30
CA VAL A 84 16.81 -22.74 26.26
C VAL A 84 16.21 -21.35 26.50
N SER A 85 17.05 -20.33 26.62
CA SER A 85 16.59 -18.97 26.84
C SER A 85 15.68 -18.54 25.68
N ARG A 86 14.63 -17.78 25.99
CA ARG A 86 13.68 -17.25 25.00
C ARG A 86 14.40 -16.57 23.83
N GLU A 87 15.43 -15.79 24.15
CA GLU A 87 16.31 -15.13 23.19
C GLU A 87 16.99 -16.10 22.22
N ALA A 88 17.51 -17.24 22.70
CA ALA A 88 18.18 -18.22 21.85
C ALA A 88 17.20 -18.89 20.87
N VAL A 89 15.97 -19.18 21.31
CA VAL A 89 14.90 -19.68 20.42
C VAL A 89 14.57 -18.64 19.36
N THR A 90 14.35 -17.38 19.77
CA THR A 90 14.05 -16.27 18.86
C THR A 90 15.15 -16.07 17.81
N GLN A 91 16.43 -16.11 18.21
CA GLN A 91 17.56 -15.98 17.30
C GLN A 91 17.66 -17.12 16.28
N ALA A 92 17.42 -18.36 16.70
CA ALA A 92 17.45 -19.52 15.81
C ALA A 92 16.36 -19.40 14.73
N MET A 93 15.14 -19.03 15.12
CA MET A 93 14.02 -18.84 14.19
C MET A 93 14.27 -17.68 13.22
N LEU A 94 14.78 -16.55 13.70
CA LEU A 94 15.15 -15.40 12.86
C LEU A 94 16.13 -15.83 11.76
N LYS A 95 17.20 -16.56 12.09
CA LYS A 95 18.21 -17.04 11.12
C LYS A 95 17.60 -17.86 9.99
N GLU A 96 16.63 -18.73 10.29
CA GLU A 96 15.95 -19.54 9.28
C GLU A 96 15.15 -18.66 8.31
N VAL A 97 14.36 -17.72 8.85
CA VAL A 97 13.54 -16.80 8.03
C VAL A 97 14.40 -15.87 7.19
N VAL A 98 15.51 -15.32 7.73
CA VAL A 98 16.47 -14.50 6.96
C VAL A 98 16.99 -15.27 5.76
N THR A 99 17.37 -16.53 5.95
CA THR A 99 17.93 -17.37 4.89
C THR A 99 16.93 -17.58 3.75
N LYS A 100 15.64 -17.69 4.07
CA LYS A 100 14.54 -17.80 3.09
C LYS A 100 14.26 -16.47 2.40
N LEU A 101 14.16 -15.36 3.15
CA LEU A 101 13.98 -14.01 2.61
C LEU A 101 15.08 -13.64 1.61
N ASN A 102 16.35 -13.92 1.94
CA ASN A 102 17.48 -13.62 1.06
C ASN A 102 17.35 -14.28 -0.32
N ARG A 103 16.84 -15.52 -0.37
CA ARG A 103 16.61 -16.23 -1.64
C ARG A 103 15.51 -15.58 -2.47
N ILE A 104 14.46 -15.06 -1.82
CA ILE A 104 13.31 -14.42 -2.47
C ILE A 104 13.68 -13.00 -2.92
N GLU A 105 14.29 -12.19 -2.06
CA GLU A 105 14.74 -10.84 -2.40
C GLU A 105 15.76 -10.87 -3.54
N SER A 106 16.69 -11.82 -3.56
CA SER A 106 17.63 -11.98 -4.69
C SER A 106 16.93 -12.29 -6.02
N ALA A 107 15.72 -12.86 -5.98
CA ALA A 107 14.93 -13.17 -7.17
C ALA A 107 13.97 -12.05 -7.59
N VAL A 108 13.55 -11.18 -6.66
CA VAL A 108 12.52 -10.13 -6.86
C VAL A 108 13.13 -8.72 -6.93
N ALA A 109 14.27 -8.47 -6.28
CA ALA A 109 14.79 -7.12 -6.08
C ALA A 109 15.41 -6.52 -7.34
N ASN A 110 15.15 -5.23 -7.54
CA ASN A 110 15.93 -4.37 -8.40
C ASN A 110 17.32 -4.15 -7.74
N PRO A 111 18.44 -4.57 -8.36
CA PRO A 111 19.78 -4.46 -7.77
C PRO A 111 20.29 -3.02 -7.58
N HIS A 112 19.52 -2.01 -7.98
CA HIS A 112 19.84 -0.58 -7.77
C HIS A 112 19.19 0.03 -6.52
N ARG A 113 18.67 -0.80 -5.60
CA ARG A 113 18.10 -0.34 -4.34
C ARG A 113 19.22 0.02 -3.35
N HIS A 114 19.41 1.32 -3.11
CA HIS A 114 20.30 1.79 -2.06
C HIS A 114 19.67 1.49 -0.69
N THR A 115 20.35 0.70 0.13
CA THR A 115 19.92 0.27 1.48
C THR A 115 20.10 1.33 2.57
N ASP A 116 20.54 2.53 2.21
CA ASP A 116 20.70 3.61 3.18
C ASP A 116 19.34 4.29 3.38
N GLY A 117 18.74 4.05 4.54
CA GLY A 117 17.49 4.69 4.96
C GLY A 117 17.55 6.20 4.76
N LEU A 118 16.48 6.78 4.21
CA LEU A 118 16.27 8.21 3.94
C LEU A 118 16.72 8.75 2.57
N ASN A 119 16.81 7.93 1.52
CA ASN A 119 16.85 8.49 0.17
C ASN A 119 15.55 9.22 -0.20
N VAL A 120 15.69 10.35 -0.89
CA VAL A 120 14.59 11.11 -1.49
C VAL A 120 13.80 10.18 -2.42
N GLY A 121 12.58 9.83 -2.03
CA GLY A 121 11.76 8.81 -2.69
C GLY A 121 10.28 9.07 -2.51
N VAL A 122 9.48 8.37 -3.32
CA VAL A 122 8.04 8.25 -3.11
C VAL A 122 7.78 6.92 -2.44
N ASP A 123 7.34 6.98 -1.18
CA ASP A 123 6.91 5.79 -0.44
C ASP A 123 5.39 5.66 -0.55
N VAL A 124 4.90 4.42 -0.55
CA VAL A 124 3.50 4.09 -0.83
C VAL A 124 2.98 3.18 0.27
N VAL A 125 1.80 3.49 0.81
CA VAL A 125 1.11 2.62 1.78
C VAL A 125 -0.17 2.10 1.13
N LEU A 126 -0.28 0.79 0.98
CA LEU A 126 -1.43 0.11 0.36
C LEU A 126 -1.95 -1.00 1.26
N GLY A 127 -3.25 -1.26 1.20
CA GLY A 127 -3.84 -2.42 1.85
C GLY A 127 -3.58 -3.67 1.02
N ALA A 128 -3.11 -4.74 1.66
CA ALA A 128 -2.82 -6.01 1.00
C ALA A 128 -4.05 -6.94 0.93
N GLN A 129 -5.15 -6.60 1.59
CA GLN A 129 -6.36 -7.43 1.72
C GLN A 129 -7.57 -6.64 1.18
N TRP A 130 -8.61 -6.44 2.00
CA TRP A 130 -9.95 -5.96 1.59
C TRP A 130 -10.28 -4.51 2.00
N GLY A 131 -9.30 -3.74 2.49
CA GLY A 131 -9.45 -2.29 2.68
C GLY A 131 -9.60 -1.83 4.11
N ASP A 132 -9.73 -2.76 5.06
CA ASP A 132 -9.98 -2.52 6.49
C ASP A 132 -8.84 -3.01 7.40
N GLU A 133 -7.61 -3.01 6.87
CA GLU A 133 -6.41 -3.49 7.54
C GLU A 133 -5.84 -2.51 8.59
N GLY A 134 -6.49 -1.37 8.82
CA GLY A 134 -6.02 -0.36 9.77
C GLY A 134 -4.93 0.57 9.23
N LYS A 135 -4.92 0.84 7.91
CA LYS A 135 -3.92 1.69 7.23
C LYS A 135 -3.68 3.04 7.92
N GLY A 136 -4.76 3.69 8.36
CA GLY A 136 -4.70 5.02 8.99
C GLY A 136 -3.73 5.11 10.17
N LYS A 137 -3.56 4.03 10.95
CA LYS A 137 -2.63 4.02 12.10
C LYS A 137 -1.18 4.20 11.67
N LEU A 138 -0.73 3.42 10.66
CA LEU A 138 0.63 3.53 10.15
C LEU A 138 0.81 4.83 9.35
N VAL A 139 -0.18 5.20 8.55
CA VAL A 139 -0.13 6.45 7.77
C VAL A 139 0.02 7.65 8.69
N ASP A 140 -0.72 7.73 9.80
CA ASP A 140 -0.56 8.80 10.80
C ASP A 140 0.88 8.86 11.31
N SER A 141 1.42 7.72 11.78
CA SER A 141 2.78 7.64 12.31
C SER A 141 3.85 8.00 11.28
N LEU A 142 3.76 7.45 10.06
CA LEU A 142 4.70 7.73 8.99
C LEU A 142 4.61 9.18 8.56
N SER A 143 3.40 9.72 8.35
CA SER A 143 3.16 11.05 7.80
C SER A 143 3.84 12.19 8.57
N GLN A 144 4.15 12.00 9.86
CA GLN A 144 4.90 12.95 10.67
C GLN A 144 6.31 13.24 10.12
N SER A 145 6.87 12.33 9.31
CA SER A 145 8.20 12.44 8.72
C SER A 145 8.20 12.79 7.22
N TYR A 146 7.05 13.10 6.63
CA TYR A 146 6.91 13.43 5.20
C TYR A 146 6.46 14.87 4.99
N ASP A 147 6.90 15.46 3.87
CA ASP A 147 6.56 16.82 3.47
C ASP A 147 5.23 16.85 2.69
N VAL A 148 4.95 15.81 1.91
CA VAL A 148 3.78 15.73 1.03
C VAL A 148 3.09 14.39 1.21
N ILE A 149 1.77 14.40 1.42
CA ILE A 149 0.95 13.19 1.47
C ILE A 149 -0.11 13.27 0.37
N VAL A 150 -0.20 12.25 -0.48
CA VAL A 150 -1.10 12.25 -1.63
C VAL A 150 -1.99 11.01 -1.66
N ARG A 151 -3.27 11.21 -1.97
CA ARG A 151 -4.19 10.12 -2.36
C ARG A 151 -4.31 10.09 -3.88
N VAL A 152 -4.20 8.90 -4.46
CA VAL A 152 -4.11 8.72 -5.93
C VAL A 152 -5.26 7.94 -6.55
N ALA A 153 -6.13 7.32 -5.75
CA ALA A 153 -7.25 6.52 -6.24
C ALA A 153 -8.40 6.51 -5.23
N GLY A 154 -9.55 6.01 -5.67
CA GLY A 154 -10.76 5.90 -4.86
C GLY A 154 -11.60 7.18 -4.90
N GLY A 155 -12.32 7.41 -3.80
CA GLY A 155 -13.20 8.55 -3.55
C GLY A 155 -13.78 8.44 -2.13
N SER A 156 -14.93 9.06 -1.87
CA SER A 156 -15.56 9.08 -0.53
C SER A 156 -16.13 7.72 -0.08
N ASN A 157 -16.01 6.66 -0.88
CA ASN A 157 -16.32 5.29 -0.48
C ASN A 157 -15.28 4.72 0.50
N ALA A 158 -14.07 5.26 0.52
CA ALA A 158 -13.06 4.92 1.52
C ALA A 158 -13.30 5.72 2.82
N GLY A 159 -12.81 5.18 3.93
CA GLY A 159 -12.88 5.84 5.23
C GLY A 159 -11.74 5.39 6.12
N HIS A 160 -10.88 6.33 6.51
CA HIS A 160 -9.83 6.09 7.50
C HIS A 160 -10.22 6.74 8.82
N THR A 161 -10.05 6.02 9.92
CA THR A 161 -10.31 6.53 11.25
C THR A 161 -9.02 6.57 12.03
N ILE A 162 -8.67 7.74 12.56
CA ILE A 162 -7.47 7.95 13.37
C ILE A 162 -7.87 8.53 14.71
N VAL A 163 -7.23 8.03 15.76
CA VAL A 163 -7.34 8.58 17.12
C VAL A 163 -6.07 9.36 17.41
N HIS A 164 -6.21 10.66 17.63
CA HIS A 164 -5.11 11.59 17.89
C HIS A 164 -5.50 12.52 19.03
N GLU A 165 -4.68 12.61 20.08
CA GLU A 165 -4.93 13.43 21.27
C GLU A 165 -6.33 13.21 21.90
N GLY A 166 -6.78 11.94 21.95
CA GLY A 166 -8.10 11.57 22.47
C GLY A 166 -9.29 11.94 21.56
N LYS A 167 -9.05 12.60 20.42
CA LYS A 167 -10.06 12.91 19.41
C LYS A 167 -10.07 11.87 18.30
N LYS A 168 -11.25 11.56 17.78
CA LYS A 168 -11.45 10.60 16.69
C LYS A 168 -11.73 11.35 15.40
N TYR A 169 -10.82 11.26 14.44
CA TYR A 169 -10.93 11.87 13.11
C TYR A 169 -11.39 10.81 12.10
N LYS A 170 -12.33 11.18 11.22
CA LYS A 170 -12.80 10.34 10.12
C LYS A 170 -12.47 11.03 8.80
N PHE A 171 -11.60 10.41 8.01
CA PHE A 171 -11.14 10.93 6.74
C PHE A 171 -11.75 10.15 5.59
N HIS A 172 -12.39 10.86 4.65
CA HIS A 172 -13.02 10.28 3.47
C HIS A 172 -12.28 10.66 2.20
N LEU A 173 -12.06 11.96 1.97
CA LEU A 173 -11.33 12.47 0.79
C LEU A 173 -9.98 13.04 1.19
N VAL A 174 -9.91 13.80 2.29
CA VAL A 174 -8.68 14.43 2.75
C VAL A 174 -7.67 13.34 3.19
N PRO A 175 -6.42 13.37 2.71
CA PRO A 175 -5.37 12.49 3.22
C PRO A 175 -5.20 12.66 4.73
N SER A 176 -5.10 11.55 5.45
CA SER A 176 -5.09 11.62 6.91
C SER A 176 -3.82 12.22 7.50
N GLY A 177 -2.77 12.33 6.69
CA GLY A 177 -1.54 13.05 7.02
C GLY A 177 -1.74 14.54 7.27
N ILE A 178 -2.94 15.11 7.08
CA ILE A 178 -3.24 16.53 7.35
C ILE A 178 -3.03 16.91 8.83
N LEU A 179 -3.05 15.93 9.73
CA LEU A 179 -2.74 16.08 11.15
C LEU A 179 -1.26 16.41 11.40
N ASN A 180 -0.36 16.14 10.45
CA ASN A 180 0.98 16.71 10.47
C ASN A 180 0.87 18.19 10.04
N PRO A 181 1.16 19.17 10.92
CA PRO A 181 1.02 20.59 10.60
C PRO A 181 1.98 21.06 9.50
N ASN A 182 3.08 20.33 9.27
CA ASN A 182 4.09 20.68 8.27
C ASN A 182 3.84 20.06 6.90
N ALA A 183 2.86 19.15 6.79
CA ALA A 183 2.60 18.42 5.57
C ALA A 183 1.64 19.17 4.64
N ILE A 184 1.88 19.03 3.33
CA ILE A 184 0.93 19.36 2.27
C ILE A 184 0.17 18.08 1.89
N CYS A 185 -1.15 18.15 1.91
CA CYS A 185 -2.03 17.06 1.54
C CYS A 185 -2.64 17.27 0.15
N ILE A 186 -2.55 16.25 -0.70
CA ILE A 186 -2.95 16.32 -2.10
C ILE A 186 -4.01 15.28 -2.41
N ILE A 187 -5.08 15.73 -3.06
CA ILE A 187 -6.04 14.87 -3.75
C ILE A 187 -5.62 14.78 -5.22
N GLY A 188 -5.05 13.65 -5.60
CA GLY A 188 -4.51 13.40 -6.95
C GLY A 188 -5.59 13.23 -8.01
N ASN A 189 -5.16 13.25 -9.28
CA ASN A 189 -6.07 13.20 -10.44
C ASN A 189 -6.82 11.86 -10.58
N GLY A 190 -6.32 10.80 -9.95
CA GLY A 190 -6.97 9.50 -9.95
C GLY A 190 -8.10 9.38 -8.95
N VAL A 191 -8.29 10.34 -8.04
CA VAL A 191 -9.41 10.37 -7.08
C VAL A 191 -10.64 11.02 -7.72
N VAL A 192 -11.83 10.48 -7.45
CA VAL A 192 -13.10 11.16 -7.75
C VAL A 192 -13.63 11.86 -6.50
N VAL A 193 -14.06 13.11 -6.63
CA VAL A 193 -14.28 14.01 -5.49
C VAL A 193 -15.69 14.56 -5.50
N HIS A 194 -16.44 14.32 -4.43
CA HIS A 194 -17.70 15.03 -4.18
C HIS A 194 -17.39 16.34 -3.45
N LEU A 195 -17.40 17.47 -4.17
CA LEU A 195 -16.95 18.76 -3.61
C LEU A 195 -17.80 19.25 -2.41
N PRO A 196 -19.14 19.11 -2.40
CA PRO A 196 -19.92 19.45 -1.21
C PRO A 196 -19.48 18.68 0.05
N SER A 197 -19.36 17.34 -0.04
CA SER A 197 -18.90 16.53 1.11
C SER A 197 -17.44 16.78 1.47
N PHE A 198 -16.60 17.12 0.50
CA PHE A 198 -15.23 17.55 0.78
C PHE A 198 -15.22 18.84 1.62
N LEU A 199 -16.03 19.84 1.27
CA LEU A 199 -16.13 21.07 2.06
C LEU A 199 -16.70 20.80 3.46
N GLU A 200 -17.67 19.89 3.61
CA GLU A 200 -18.16 19.45 4.93
C GLU A 200 -17.05 18.83 5.78
N GLU A 201 -16.22 17.96 5.19
CA GLU A 201 -15.05 17.36 5.84
C GLU A 201 -14.04 18.43 6.27
N LEU A 202 -13.79 19.44 5.44
CA LEU A 202 -12.95 20.59 5.79
C LEU A 202 -13.51 21.42 6.95
N GLU A 203 -14.81 21.70 6.96
CA GLU A 203 -15.44 22.43 8.06
C GLU A 203 -15.40 21.64 9.37
N GLU A 204 -15.51 20.31 9.32
CA GLU A 204 -15.31 19.45 10.50
C GLU A 204 -13.87 19.53 11.02
N LEU A 205 -12.87 19.46 10.14
CA LEU A 205 -11.46 19.64 10.52
C LEU A 205 -11.20 21.00 11.18
N LYS A 206 -11.77 22.08 10.63
CA LYS A 206 -11.68 23.43 11.21
C LYS A 206 -12.31 23.49 12.60
N ARG A 207 -13.50 22.93 12.78
CA ARG A 207 -14.17 22.83 14.10
C ARG A 207 -13.36 22.03 15.12
N MET A 208 -12.62 21.02 14.67
CA MET A 208 -11.76 20.21 15.54
C MET A 208 -10.42 20.87 15.88
N GLY A 209 -10.11 22.03 15.28
CA GLY A 209 -8.91 22.82 15.51
C GLY A 209 -7.74 22.46 14.59
N VAL A 210 -7.99 21.79 13.47
CA VAL A 210 -6.95 21.47 12.47
C VAL A 210 -6.82 22.64 11.50
N ASP A 211 -5.68 23.33 11.54
CA ASP A 211 -5.35 24.40 10.60
C ASP A 211 -4.85 23.82 9.27
N TYR A 212 -5.69 23.74 8.25
CA TYR A 212 -5.36 23.20 6.93
C TYR A 212 -5.16 24.28 5.86
N GLU A 213 -5.30 25.57 6.20
CA GLU A 213 -5.31 26.65 5.20
C GLU A 213 -3.97 26.69 4.44
N GLY A 214 -4.02 26.69 3.11
CA GLY A 214 -2.83 26.62 2.24
C GLY A 214 -2.12 25.26 2.19
N ARG A 215 -2.62 24.23 2.90
CA ARG A 215 -1.99 22.89 2.96
C ARG A 215 -2.76 21.80 2.24
N ILE A 216 -3.98 22.07 1.80
CA ILE A 216 -4.79 21.12 1.03
C ILE A 216 -4.82 21.55 -0.43
N LEU A 217 -4.41 20.64 -1.31
CA LEU A 217 -4.38 20.85 -2.76
C LEU A 217 -5.22 19.78 -3.47
N ILE A 218 -5.96 20.20 -4.48
CA ILE A 218 -6.81 19.33 -5.31
C ILE A 218 -6.30 19.38 -6.74
N SER A 219 -6.23 18.22 -7.39
CA SER A 219 -5.91 18.15 -8.80
C SER A 219 -6.98 18.82 -9.66
N ASP A 220 -6.55 19.75 -10.52
CA ASP A 220 -7.35 20.27 -11.63
C ASP A 220 -7.93 19.16 -12.54
N ARG A 221 -7.30 17.98 -12.56
CA ARG A 221 -7.70 16.81 -13.35
C ARG A 221 -8.51 15.78 -12.57
N ALA A 222 -8.79 15.99 -11.29
CA ALA A 222 -9.69 15.12 -10.52
C ALA A 222 -11.11 15.21 -11.09
N HIS A 223 -11.80 14.08 -11.25
CA HIS A 223 -13.19 14.07 -11.72
C HIS A 223 -14.13 14.31 -10.56
N MET A 224 -15.22 15.02 -10.81
CA MET A 224 -16.21 15.32 -9.79
C MET A 224 -17.22 14.17 -9.68
N VAL A 225 -17.51 13.79 -8.45
CA VAL A 225 -18.75 13.09 -8.12
C VAL A 225 -19.82 14.17 -7.98
N LEU A 226 -21.00 13.89 -8.52
CA LEU A 226 -22.15 14.81 -8.57
C LEU A 226 -23.31 14.14 -7.81
N ASP A 227 -24.34 14.90 -7.42
CA ASP A 227 -25.48 14.33 -6.72
C ASP A 227 -26.27 13.36 -7.60
N LEU A 228 -26.43 13.67 -8.89
CA LEU A 228 -26.95 12.70 -9.87
C LEU A 228 -26.18 11.37 -9.87
N HIS A 229 -24.85 11.39 -9.66
CA HIS A 229 -24.06 10.15 -9.62
C HIS A 229 -24.44 9.32 -8.40
N GLN A 230 -24.73 9.96 -7.25
CA GLN A 230 -25.17 9.29 -6.03
C GLN A 230 -26.56 8.65 -6.21
N GLU A 231 -27.49 9.38 -6.83
CA GLU A 231 -28.82 8.87 -7.16
C GLU A 231 -28.75 7.68 -8.12
N VAL A 232 -27.97 7.79 -9.21
CA VAL A 232 -27.75 6.72 -10.17
C VAL A 232 -27.12 5.48 -9.53
N ASP A 233 -26.19 5.65 -8.59
CA ASP A 233 -25.61 4.54 -7.82
C ASP A 233 -26.71 3.84 -6.99
N GLY A 234 -27.56 4.62 -6.31
CA GLY A 234 -28.73 4.12 -5.59
C GLY A 234 -29.72 3.34 -6.48
N ILE A 235 -30.05 3.88 -7.65
CA ILE A 235 -30.95 3.27 -8.64
C ILE A 235 -30.36 1.96 -9.17
N ASN A 236 -29.09 1.95 -9.56
CA ASN A 236 -28.41 0.74 -10.05
C ASN A 236 -28.41 -0.37 -8.99
N GLU A 237 -28.17 -0.02 -7.73
CA GLU A 237 -28.18 -0.97 -6.63
C GLU A 237 -29.57 -1.53 -6.34
N LEU A 238 -30.62 -0.72 -6.54
CA LEU A 238 -32.02 -1.18 -6.47
C LEU A 238 -32.35 -2.13 -7.63
N ARG A 239 -32.02 -1.73 -8.87
CA ARG A 239 -32.26 -2.52 -10.10
C ARG A 239 -31.58 -3.89 -10.08
N ARG A 240 -30.43 -4.02 -9.40
CA ARG A 240 -29.72 -5.31 -9.24
C ARG A 240 -30.48 -6.34 -8.38
N GLY A 241 -31.42 -5.91 -7.53
CA GLY A 241 -32.26 -6.81 -6.75
C GLY A 241 -31.47 -7.75 -5.83
N ARG A 242 -31.45 -9.05 -6.14
CA ARG A 242 -30.70 -10.07 -5.38
C ARG A 242 -29.20 -10.05 -5.67
N ASN A 243 -28.77 -9.47 -6.80
CA ASN A 243 -27.38 -9.41 -7.24
C ASN A 243 -26.71 -8.09 -6.82
N LYS A 244 -27.03 -7.59 -5.61
CA LYS A 244 -26.43 -6.36 -5.08
C LYS A 244 -24.92 -6.51 -4.99
N ILE A 245 -24.21 -5.42 -5.29
CA ILE A 245 -22.75 -5.36 -5.12
C ILE A 245 -22.42 -4.89 -3.69
N GLY A 246 -23.31 -4.11 -3.09
CA GLY A 246 -23.13 -3.50 -1.78
C GLY A 246 -22.43 -2.15 -1.83
N THR A 247 -22.71 -1.33 -2.85
CA THR A 247 -22.08 -0.01 -3.03
C THR A 247 -22.34 0.92 -1.85
N THR A 248 -21.49 1.93 -1.69
CA THR A 248 -21.68 2.94 -0.64
C THR A 248 -22.75 3.97 -0.99
N LYS A 249 -23.34 3.91 -2.20
CA LYS A 249 -24.27 4.90 -2.73
C LYS A 249 -23.71 6.32 -2.73
N LYS A 250 -22.40 6.42 -2.95
CA LYS A 250 -21.66 7.70 -2.99
C LYS A 250 -21.32 8.12 -4.41
N GLY A 251 -21.90 7.48 -5.43
CA GLY A 251 -21.71 7.89 -6.82
C GLY A 251 -20.35 7.56 -7.41
N ILE A 252 -19.53 6.77 -6.72
CA ILE A 252 -18.16 6.46 -7.14
C ILE A 252 -18.17 5.69 -8.47
N GLY A 253 -18.98 4.64 -8.55
CA GLY A 253 -19.11 3.84 -9.79
C GLY A 253 -19.55 4.69 -10.97
N PRO A 254 -20.70 5.39 -10.89
CA PRO A 254 -21.14 6.31 -11.94
C PRO A 254 -20.11 7.38 -12.31
N ALA A 255 -19.41 8.00 -11.35
CA ALA A 255 -18.38 9.01 -11.65
C ALA A 255 -17.17 8.43 -12.43
N TYR A 256 -16.68 7.24 -12.05
CA TYR A 256 -15.63 6.55 -12.83
C TYR A 256 -16.15 6.10 -14.20
N SER A 257 -17.42 5.68 -14.31
CA SER A 257 -18.05 5.40 -15.59
C SER A 257 -18.10 6.63 -16.48
N SER A 258 -18.48 7.80 -15.96
CA SER A 258 -18.49 9.06 -16.71
C SER A 258 -17.11 9.45 -17.21
N LYS A 259 -16.08 9.23 -16.38
CA LYS A 259 -14.67 9.40 -16.78
C LYS A 259 -14.31 8.48 -17.96
N MET A 260 -14.70 7.20 -17.92
CA MET A 260 -14.38 6.23 -18.97
C MET A 260 -15.21 6.44 -20.25
N LEU A 261 -16.47 6.87 -20.10
CA LEU A 261 -17.37 7.24 -21.19
C LEU A 261 -17.02 8.60 -21.80
N ARG A 262 -16.17 9.38 -21.13
CA ARG A 262 -15.65 10.70 -21.55
C ARG A 262 -16.72 11.80 -21.57
N ASN A 263 -17.71 11.70 -20.68
CA ASN A 263 -18.73 12.73 -20.45
C ASN A 263 -18.68 13.29 -19.01
N GLY A 264 -17.72 12.86 -18.18
CA GLY A 264 -17.55 13.40 -16.83
C GLY A 264 -16.93 14.80 -16.81
N VAL A 265 -17.20 15.54 -15.72
CA VAL A 265 -16.62 16.86 -15.44
C VAL A 265 -15.47 16.77 -14.43
N ARG A 266 -14.50 17.69 -14.55
CA ARG A 266 -13.31 17.78 -13.71
C ARG A 266 -13.31 19.06 -12.88
N VAL A 267 -12.58 19.04 -11.77
CA VAL A 267 -12.45 20.21 -10.87
C VAL A 267 -11.93 21.45 -11.63
N GLY A 268 -10.98 21.26 -12.55
CA GLY A 268 -10.44 22.35 -13.37
C GLY A 268 -11.45 23.00 -14.31
N ASP A 269 -12.54 22.32 -14.67
CA ASP A 269 -13.60 22.88 -15.53
C ASP A 269 -14.31 24.06 -14.82
N LEU A 270 -14.33 24.09 -13.49
CA LEU A 270 -14.90 25.20 -12.70
C LEU A 270 -14.25 26.57 -13.01
N ARG A 271 -13.00 26.57 -13.50
CA ARG A 271 -12.28 27.79 -13.92
C ARG A 271 -12.91 28.39 -15.19
N TYR A 272 -13.50 27.56 -16.03
CA TYR A 272 -14.15 27.93 -17.30
C TYR A 272 -15.64 27.66 -17.19
N PHE A 273 -16.31 28.47 -16.36
CA PHE A 273 -17.64 28.14 -15.85
C PHE A 273 -18.71 27.94 -16.94
N ASP A 274 -18.63 28.64 -18.06
CA ASP A 274 -19.55 28.46 -19.19
C ASP A 274 -19.43 27.05 -19.81
N ASP A 275 -18.20 26.55 -20.01
CA ASP A 275 -17.91 25.20 -20.51
C ASP A 275 -18.30 24.13 -19.47
N PHE A 276 -18.07 24.40 -18.18
CA PHE A 276 -18.57 23.55 -17.10
C PHE A 276 -20.10 23.43 -17.14
N THR A 277 -20.81 24.56 -17.31
CA THR A 277 -22.27 24.58 -17.41
C THR A 277 -22.78 23.76 -18.59
N GLU A 278 -22.18 23.91 -19.78
CA GLU A 278 -22.56 23.12 -20.97
C GLU A 278 -22.36 21.62 -20.71
N LYS A 279 -21.19 21.22 -20.21
CA LYS A 279 -20.90 19.82 -19.86
C LYS A 279 -21.87 19.26 -18.82
N MET A 280 -22.23 20.03 -17.81
CA MET A 280 -23.19 19.62 -16.78
C MET A 280 -24.58 19.38 -17.35
N VAL A 281 -25.07 20.26 -18.21
CA VAL A 281 -26.38 20.11 -18.87
C VAL A 281 -26.40 18.84 -19.73
N ASP A 282 -25.36 18.61 -20.53
CA ASP A 282 -25.24 17.43 -21.37
C ASP A 282 -25.13 16.13 -20.54
N LEU A 283 -24.40 16.16 -19.44
CA LEU A 283 -24.25 15.02 -18.53
C LEU A 283 -25.57 14.66 -17.85
N VAL A 284 -26.30 15.66 -17.33
CA VAL A 284 -27.62 15.45 -16.71
C VAL A 284 -28.61 14.90 -17.74
N LYS A 285 -28.63 15.46 -18.95
CA LYS A 285 -29.46 14.95 -20.05
C LYS A 285 -29.14 13.50 -20.37
N PHE A 286 -27.85 13.17 -20.57
CA PHE A 286 -27.41 11.80 -20.84
C PHE A 286 -27.90 10.82 -19.77
N TYR A 287 -27.79 11.19 -18.49
CA TYR A 287 -28.24 10.32 -17.41
C TYR A 287 -29.76 10.20 -17.34
N LYS A 288 -30.52 11.29 -17.55
CA LYS A 288 -32.00 11.22 -17.63
C LYS A 288 -32.49 10.31 -18.75
N ASP A 289 -31.84 10.35 -19.91
CA ASP A 289 -32.19 9.49 -21.06
C ASP A 289 -31.99 8.00 -20.73
N ASN A 290 -31.05 7.64 -19.85
CA ASN A 290 -30.74 6.26 -19.46
C ASN A 290 -31.41 5.81 -18.15
N TYR A 291 -31.83 6.77 -17.32
CA TYR A 291 -32.44 6.57 -16.01
C TYR A 291 -33.70 7.44 -15.90
N PRO A 292 -34.86 6.97 -16.42
CA PRO A 292 -36.10 7.74 -16.40
C PRO A 292 -36.61 8.10 -14.99
N GLU A 293 -36.20 7.35 -13.97
CA GLU A 293 -36.48 7.62 -12.55
C GLU A 293 -35.52 8.61 -11.87
N LEU A 294 -34.53 9.16 -12.60
CA LEU A 294 -33.57 10.11 -12.06
C LEU A 294 -34.18 11.50 -11.89
N GLU A 295 -34.14 12.04 -10.68
CA GLU A 295 -34.67 13.36 -10.33
C GLU A 295 -33.55 14.41 -10.27
N ALA A 296 -32.72 14.48 -11.31
CA ALA A 296 -31.63 15.47 -11.37
C ALA A 296 -32.10 16.83 -11.91
N ASP A 297 -31.68 17.93 -11.29
CA ASP A 297 -31.89 19.29 -11.80
C ASP A 297 -30.54 19.94 -12.11
N ALA A 298 -30.26 20.11 -13.42
CA ALA A 298 -29.01 20.68 -13.88
C ALA A 298 -28.80 22.10 -13.37
N GLU A 299 -29.85 22.94 -13.36
CA GLU A 299 -29.73 24.34 -12.95
C GLU A 299 -29.44 24.44 -11.46
N ALA A 300 -30.12 23.61 -10.65
CA ALA A 300 -29.87 23.54 -9.22
C ALA A 300 -28.44 23.07 -8.90
N GLU A 301 -27.95 22.01 -9.58
CA GLU A 301 -26.58 21.53 -9.39
C GLU A 301 -25.55 22.58 -9.82
N ILE A 302 -25.72 23.22 -10.99
CA ILE A 302 -24.83 24.29 -11.47
C ILE A 302 -24.76 25.43 -10.45
N LYS A 303 -25.90 25.82 -9.86
CA LYS A 303 -25.94 26.87 -8.85
C LYS A 303 -25.10 26.52 -7.62
N VAL A 304 -25.21 25.28 -7.12
CA VAL A 304 -24.40 24.80 -5.97
C VAL A 304 -22.90 24.96 -6.27
N TYR A 305 -22.46 24.57 -7.47
CA TYR A 305 -21.05 24.71 -7.86
C TYR A 305 -20.63 26.16 -8.10
N SER A 306 -21.51 27.01 -8.64
CA SER A 306 -21.26 28.45 -8.76
C SER A 306 -20.95 29.09 -7.41
N ASP A 307 -21.70 28.72 -6.38
CA ASP A 307 -21.59 29.30 -5.03
C ASP A 307 -20.29 28.87 -4.30
N MET A 308 -19.67 27.75 -4.69
CA MET A 308 -18.44 27.24 -4.06
C MET A 308 -17.19 27.30 -4.92
N LYS A 309 -17.29 27.64 -6.21
CA LYS A 309 -16.17 27.50 -7.17
C LYS A 309 -14.90 28.24 -6.74
N ASP A 310 -15.01 29.45 -6.19
CA ASP A 310 -13.85 30.27 -5.85
C ASP A 310 -13.04 29.62 -4.72
N LYS A 311 -13.73 29.16 -3.65
CA LYS A 311 -13.11 28.41 -2.54
C LYS A 311 -12.42 27.14 -3.04
N ILE A 312 -13.03 26.42 -4.00
CA ILE A 312 -12.42 25.22 -4.58
C ILE A 312 -11.22 25.56 -5.45
N LEU A 313 -11.32 26.60 -6.29
CA LEU A 313 -10.25 27.02 -7.19
C LEU A 313 -9.02 27.54 -6.45
N ASP A 314 -9.19 28.15 -5.28
CA ASP A 314 -8.08 28.56 -4.40
C ASP A 314 -7.20 27.37 -3.94
N MET A 315 -7.79 26.17 -3.85
CA MET A 315 -7.08 24.92 -3.51
C MET A 315 -6.72 24.09 -4.74
N THR A 316 -7.10 24.51 -5.95
CA THR A 316 -6.95 23.70 -7.17
C THR A 316 -5.65 24.00 -7.89
N VAL A 317 -4.83 22.96 -8.14
CA VAL A 317 -3.51 23.09 -8.77
C VAL A 317 -3.22 21.98 -9.79
N ASP A 318 -2.21 22.20 -10.64
CA ASP A 318 -1.59 21.10 -11.39
C ASP A 318 -0.75 20.22 -10.46
N THR A 319 -1.41 19.22 -9.88
CA THR A 319 -0.80 18.28 -8.92
C THR A 319 0.29 17.41 -9.53
N VAL A 320 0.25 17.13 -10.84
CA VAL A 320 1.32 16.37 -11.51
C VAL A 320 2.60 17.20 -11.49
N SER A 321 2.54 18.45 -11.91
CA SER A 321 3.67 19.37 -11.84
C SER A 321 4.16 19.55 -10.39
N TYR A 322 3.23 19.75 -9.45
CA TYR A 322 3.56 19.90 -8.03
C TYR A 322 4.34 18.71 -7.47
N LEU A 323 3.81 17.49 -7.59
CA LEU A 323 4.43 16.27 -7.06
C LEU A 323 5.80 16.02 -7.68
N ASN A 324 5.93 16.26 -8.99
CA ASN A 324 7.19 16.09 -9.70
C ASN A 324 8.24 17.12 -9.25
N ASN A 325 7.85 18.38 -9.04
CA ASN A 325 8.74 19.43 -8.54
C ASN A 325 9.13 19.20 -7.08
N ALA A 326 8.20 18.76 -6.24
CA ALA A 326 8.48 18.38 -4.85
C ALA A 326 9.52 17.26 -4.78
N TYR A 327 9.36 16.21 -5.58
CA TYR A 327 10.32 15.12 -5.69
C TYR A 327 11.71 15.62 -6.11
N VAL A 328 11.79 16.45 -7.17
CA VAL A 328 13.06 17.03 -7.65
C VAL A 328 13.70 17.94 -6.60
N ALA A 329 12.90 18.63 -5.79
CA ALA A 329 13.36 19.48 -4.69
C ALA A 329 13.80 18.70 -3.44
N GLY A 330 13.81 17.37 -3.45
CA GLY A 330 14.26 16.57 -2.32
C GLY A 330 13.19 16.30 -1.27
N LYS A 331 11.92 16.63 -1.54
CA LYS A 331 10.82 16.44 -0.60
C LYS A 331 10.44 14.98 -0.47
N LYS A 332 10.12 14.56 0.76
CA LYS A 332 9.62 13.21 1.05
C LYS A 332 8.13 13.15 0.74
N ILE A 333 7.74 12.22 -0.12
CA ILE A 333 6.35 12.06 -0.56
C ILE A 333 5.82 10.70 -0.08
N LEU A 334 4.68 10.71 0.59
CA LEU A 334 3.94 9.53 0.99
C LEU A 334 2.66 9.42 0.16
N VAL A 335 2.44 8.29 -0.48
CA VAL A 335 1.19 7.97 -1.15
C VAL A 335 0.32 7.14 -0.21
N GLU A 336 -0.84 7.68 0.13
CA GLU A 336 -1.85 7.02 0.96
C GLU A 336 -2.87 6.30 0.07
N GLY A 337 -2.88 4.97 0.10
CA GLY A 337 -3.92 4.17 -0.55
C GLY A 337 -5.26 4.28 0.19
N ALA A 338 -6.32 4.68 -0.53
CA ALA A 338 -7.67 4.83 0.05
C ALA A 338 -8.35 3.48 0.33
N ASN A 339 -8.21 2.51 -0.59
CA ASN A 339 -8.76 1.16 -0.46
C ASN A 339 -7.61 0.12 -0.37
N ALA A 340 -7.85 -1.13 -0.75
CA ALA A 340 -6.85 -2.19 -0.78
C ALA A 340 -6.93 -2.99 -2.07
N THR A 341 -5.88 -3.77 -2.33
CA THR A 341 -5.66 -4.49 -3.59
C THR A 341 -6.84 -5.40 -3.97
N MET A 342 -7.51 -6.06 -3.01
CA MET A 342 -8.63 -6.95 -3.35
C MET A 342 -9.95 -6.23 -3.66
N LEU A 343 -9.97 -4.90 -3.51
CA LEU A 343 -11.03 -4.03 -4.02
C LEU A 343 -10.64 -3.39 -5.36
N ASP A 344 -9.52 -3.77 -5.97
CA ASP A 344 -9.11 -3.25 -7.28
C ASP A 344 -10.03 -3.71 -8.41
N ILE A 345 -10.38 -2.79 -9.31
CA ILE A 345 -11.29 -3.10 -10.42
C ILE A 345 -10.73 -4.17 -11.37
N ASP A 346 -9.40 -4.22 -11.53
CA ASP A 346 -8.72 -5.16 -12.41
C ASP A 346 -8.21 -6.39 -11.66
N PHE A 347 -7.74 -6.20 -10.42
CA PHE A 347 -7.05 -7.25 -9.67
C PHE A 347 -7.86 -7.83 -8.50
N GLY A 348 -8.97 -7.23 -8.11
CA GLY A 348 -9.82 -7.71 -7.01
C GLY A 348 -10.84 -8.77 -7.43
N THR A 349 -11.79 -9.06 -6.55
CA THR A 349 -12.89 -10.01 -6.83
C THR A 349 -14.03 -9.37 -7.61
N TYR A 350 -13.76 -8.95 -8.84
CA TYR A 350 -14.77 -8.35 -9.73
C TYR A 350 -16.02 -9.26 -9.84
N PRO A 351 -17.26 -8.72 -9.68
CA PRO A 351 -17.61 -7.29 -9.64
C PRO A 351 -17.70 -6.68 -8.22
N TYR A 352 -17.30 -7.40 -7.16
CA TYR A 352 -17.40 -6.97 -5.76
C TYR A 352 -16.21 -6.09 -5.31
N VAL A 353 -15.92 -5.06 -6.10
CA VAL A 353 -14.72 -4.21 -6.02
C VAL A 353 -15.10 -2.73 -6.14
N THR A 354 -14.15 -1.82 -5.88
CA THR A 354 -14.37 -0.40 -6.21
C THR A 354 -14.13 -0.18 -7.71
N SER A 355 -14.65 0.92 -8.26
CA SER A 355 -14.46 1.29 -9.68
C SER A 355 -13.12 1.96 -9.96
N SER A 356 -12.13 1.75 -9.09
CA SER A 356 -10.79 2.34 -9.12
C SER A 356 -9.72 1.28 -8.87
N ASN A 357 -8.45 1.69 -8.95
CA ASN A 357 -7.30 0.79 -8.82
C ASN A 357 -6.48 1.03 -7.54
N PRO A 358 -6.91 0.64 -6.33
CA PRO A 358 -6.12 0.70 -5.08
C PRO A 358 -4.91 -0.26 -5.03
N SER A 359 -4.14 -0.34 -6.12
CA SER A 359 -2.87 -1.05 -6.26
C SER A 359 -1.76 -0.08 -6.72
N ILE A 360 -0.51 -0.57 -6.75
CA ILE A 360 0.68 0.23 -7.08
C ILE A 360 0.59 0.96 -8.43
N GLY A 361 -0.16 0.41 -9.40
CA GLY A 361 -0.36 1.02 -10.71
C GLY A 361 -1.03 2.40 -10.65
N SER A 362 -1.92 2.63 -9.68
CA SER A 362 -2.59 3.92 -9.52
C SER A 362 -1.67 5.04 -9.06
N VAL A 363 -0.53 4.74 -8.44
CA VAL A 363 0.44 5.77 -8.09
C VAL A 363 0.93 6.49 -9.34
N CYS A 364 1.08 5.73 -10.43
CA CYS A 364 1.51 6.25 -11.71
C CYS A 364 0.40 7.02 -12.42
N THR A 365 -0.78 6.40 -12.56
CA THR A 365 -1.88 6.98 -13.35
C THR A 365 -2.67 8.05 -12.60
N GLY A 366 -2.75 7.95 -11.27
CA GLY A 366 -3.52 8.81 -10.39
C GLY A 366 -2.72 9.87 -9.62
N GLY A 367 -1.39 9.76 -9.62
CA GLY A 367 -0.48 10.79 -9.10
C GLY A 367 0.44 11.42 -10.16
N GLY A 368 0.52 10.86 -11.37
CA GLY A 368 1.48 11.31 -12.38
C GLY A 368 2.94 11.11 -11.96
N ILE A 369 3.19 10.08 -11.14
CA ILE A 369 4.52 9.74 -10.61
C ILE A 369 5.14 8.65 -11.47
N SER A 370 6.37 8.86 -11.91
CA SER A 370 7.09 7.85 -12.70
C SER A 370 7.45 6.62 -11.84
N PRO A 371 7.29 5.38 -12.34
CA PRO A 371 7.58 4.15 -11.59
C PRO A 371 9.00 4.09 -11.00
N ASN A 372 9.98 4.68 -11.67
CA ASN A 372 11.37 4.70 -11.21
C ASN A 372 11.65 5.61 -10.00
N ARG A 373 10.64 6.30 -9.47
CA ARG A 373 10.72 7.15 -8.28
C ARG A 373 10.11 6.49 -7.03
N LEU A 374 9.45 5.36 -7.21
CA LEU A 374 8.92 4.56 -6.13
C LEU A 374 10.08 3.92 -5.36
N ASN A 375 10.02 3.99 -4.04
CA ASN A 375 11.08 3.52 -3.16
C ASN A 375 10.60 2.42 -2.20
N GLY A 376 9.84 2.79 -1.17
CA GLY A 376 9.18 1.86 -0.25
C GLY A 376 7.74 1.60 -0.68
N ILE A 377 7.37 0.33 -0.85
CA ILE A 377 5.99 -0.07 -1.11
C ILE A 377 5.54 -0.90 0.10
N ILE A 378 4.82 -0.25 1.00
CA ILE A 378 4.45 -0.80 2.30
C ILE A 378 3.07 -1.43 2.21
N GLY A 379 3.01 -2.73 2.48
CA GLY A 379 1.75 -3.48 2.56
C GLY A 379 1.19 -3.49 3.97
N ILE A 380 -0.06 -3.07 4.13
CA ILE A 380 -0.78 -3.20 5.41
C ILE A 380 -1.56 -4.51 5.39
N VAL A 381 -1.31 -5.33 6.39
CA VAL A 381 -1.87 -6.66 6.56
C VAL A 381 -2.48 -6.72 7.95
N LYS A 382 -3.74 -7.13 8.08
CA LYS A 382 -4.28 -7.51 9.38
C LYS A 382 -3.94 -8.97 9.66
N ALA A 383 -3.66 -9.31 10.93
CA ALA A 383 -3.34 -10.67 11.37
C ALA A 383 -4.46 -11.71 11.16
N TYR A 384 -5.61 -11.28 10.64
CA TYR A 384 -6.72 -12.09 10.20
C TYR A 384 -7.42 -11.32 9.07
N CYS A 385 -8.30 -11.97 8.34
CA CYS A 385 -9.02 -11.32 7.25
C CYS A 385 -10.35 -10.76 7.75
N THR A 386 -10.69 -9.59 7.24
CA THR A 386 -12.02 -8.98 7.41
C THR A 386 -12.52 -8.47 6.08
N ARG A 387 -13.84 -8.45 5.90
CA ARG A 387 -14.44 -7.95 4.66
C ARG A 387 -15.79 -7.29 4.92
N VAL A 388 -16.03 -6.16 4.26
CA VAL A 388 -17.35 -5.53 4.17
C VAL A 388 -18.00 -5.91 2.84
N GLY A 389 -19.28 -6.27 2.87
CA GLY A 389 -20.07 -6.53 1.67
C GLY A 389 -20.06 -7.98 1.20
N GLU A 390 -20.54 -8.16 -0.02
CA GLU A 390 -20.80 -9.46 -0.64
C GLU A 390 -19.57 -10.05 -1.33
N GLY A 391 -19.69 -11.32 -1.72
CA GLY A 391 -18.70 -12.04 -2.52
C GLY A 391 -17.93 -13.11 -1.74
N PRO A 392 -17.14 -13.92 -2.45
CA PRO A 392 -16.48 -15.10 -1.88
C PRO A 392 -15.43 -14.73 -0.83
N PHE A 393 -15.47 -15.43 0.30
CA PHE A 393 -14.53 -15.25 1.40
C PHE A 393 -14.12 -16.63 1.95
N PRO A 394 -13.13 -17.29 1.32
CA PRO A 394 -12.83 -18.70 1.60
C PRO A 394 -12.46 -19.01 3.06
N THR A 395 -11.88 -18.03 3.75
CA THR A 395 -11.46 -18.18 5.15
C THR A 395 -12.48 -17.67 6.17
N GLU A 396 -13.70 -17.33 5.75
CA GLU A 396 -14.75 -16.81 6.62
C GLU A 396 -15.11 -17.78 7.75
N LEU A 397 -15.37 -17.21 8.93
CA LEU A 397 -15.73 -17.93 10.15
C LEU A 397 -17.18 -17.66 10.54
N HIS A 398 -17.87 -18.73 10.89
CA HIS A 398 -19.25 -18.73 11.38
C HIS A 398 -19.36 -19.34 12.79
N ASP A 399 -18.23 -19.40 13.50
CA ASP A 399 -18.09 -19.99 14.84
C ASP A 399 -17.71 -18.93 15.88
N ASP A 400 -17.52 -19.37 17.13
CA ASP A 400 -17.16 -18.51 18.27
C ASP A 400 -15.85 -17.73 18.04
N VAL A 401 -14.95 -18.26 17.20
CA VAL A 401 -13.70 -17.54 16.86
C VAL A 401 -14.02 -16.36 15.97
N GLY A 402 -14.90 -16.53 14.97
CA GLY A 402 -15.41 -15.42 14.17
C GLY A 402 -16.05 -14.32 15.01
N GLU A 403 -16.86 -14.70 16.02
CA GLU A 403 -17.47 -13.76 16.97
C GLU A 403 -16.43 -13.05 17.86
N HIS A 404 -15.42 -13.78 18.35
CA HIS A 404 -14.30 -13.21 19.11
C HIS A 404 -13.55 -12.16 18.29
N LEU A 405 -13.17 -12.48 17.05
CA LEU A 405 -12.48 -11.55 16.14
C LEU A 405 -13.33 -10.30 15.87
N GLY A 406 -14.63 -10.48 15.64
CA GLY A 406 -15.56 -9.36 15.41
C GLY A 406 -15.69 -8.44 16.61
N THR A 407 -15.82 -9.02 17.80
CA THR A 407 -16.04 -8.30 19.07
C THR A 407 -14.77 -7.61 19.56
N VAL A 408 -13.69 -8.37 19.76
CA VAL A 408 -12.40 -7.84 20.27
C VAL A 408 -11.77 -6.90 19.25
N GLY A 409 -11.88 -7.21 17.96
CA GLY A 409 -11.38 -6.36 16.89
C GLY A 409 -12.23 -5.11 16.62
N ALA A 410 -13.43 -4.97 17.22
CA ALA A 410 -14.39 -3.91 16.95
C ALA A 410 -14.67 -3.73 15.44
N GLU A 411 -15.01 -4.81 14.77
CA GLU A 411 -14.98 -4.90 13.30
C GLU A 411 -16.23 -4.34 12.61
N PHE A 412 -16.37 -3.01 12.64
CA PHE A 412 -17.44 -2.25 11.96
C PHE A 412 -16.89 -1.27 10.92
N GLY A 413 -17.58 -1.16 9.77
CA GLY A 413 -17.22 -0.25 8.70
C GLY A 413 -17.40 1.24 9.06
N THR A 414 -16.42 2.09 8.77
CA THR A 414 -16.43 3.52 9.11
C THR A 414 -17.53 4.30 8.39
N THR A 415 -17.75 4.03 7.10
CA THR A 415 -18.72 4.78 6.27
C THR A 415 -20.15 4.27 6.45
N THR A 416 -20.36 2.95 6.51
CA THR A 416 -21.70 2.35 6.52
C THR A 416 -22.16 1.83 7.87
N GLY A 417 -21.28 1.71 8.87
CA GLY A 417 -21.60 1.11 10.18
C GLY A 417 -21.83 -0.41 10.19
N ARG A 418 -21.93 -1.05 9.01
CA ARG A 418 -22.08 -2.50 8.86
C ARG A 418 -20.97 -3.29 9.56
N ALA A 419 -21.34 -4.41 10.20
CA ALA A 419 -20.39 -5.39 10.71
C ALA A 419 -19.58 -6.00 9.55
N ARG A 420 -18.29 -6.25 9.78
CA ARG A 420 -17.42 -6.96 8.86
C ARG A 420 -17.51 -8.46 9.09
N ARG A 421 -17.47 -9.21 8.00
CA ARG A 421 -17.24 -10.66 8.02
C ARG A 421 -15.81 -10.89 8.48
N CYS A 422 -15.57 -11.88 9.32
CA CYS A 422 -14.25 -12.21 9.88
C CYS A 422 -13.80 -13.58 9.40
N GLY A 423 -12.51 -13.75 9.16
CA GLY A 423 -11.94 -14.99 8.69
C GLY A 423 -10.46 -15.12 9.03
N TRP A 424 -9.91 -16.32 8.92
CA TRP A 424 -8.46 -16.52 9.12
C TRP A 424 -7.62 -15.82 8.05
N LEU A 425 -6.33 -15.65 8.34
CA LEU A 425 -5.38 -15.06 7.39
C LEU A 425 -5.31 -15.90 6.10
N ASP A 426 -5.35 -15.24 4.94
CA ASP A 426 -5.42 -15.88 3.63
C ASP A 426 -4.14 -15.67 2.81
N ILE A 427 -3.25 -16.66 2.82
CA ILE A 427 -1.94 -16.57 2.17
C ILE A 427 -2.02 -16.61 0.64
N PRO A 428 -2.82 -17.47 -0.02
CA PRO A 428 -2.97 -17.42 -1.48
C PRO A 428 -3.39 -16.03 -1.97
N GLN A 429 -4.37 -15.40 -1.32
CA GLN A 429 -4.80 -14.04 -1.62
C GLN A 429 -3.67 -13.03 -1.41
N MET A 430 -2.97 -13.11 -0.29
CA MET A 430 -1.91 -12.14 0.03
C MET A 430 -0.66 -12.29 -0.82
N ARG A 431 -0.29 -13.51 -1.22
CA ARG A 431 0.80 -13.75 -2.19
C ARG A 431 0.47 -13.14 -3.55
N TYR A 432 -0.79 -13.23 -3.97
CA TYR A 432 -1.27 -12.55 -5.17
C TYR A 432 -1.18 -11.02 -5.02
N SER A 433 -1.64 -10.45 -3.90
CA SER A 433 -1.46 -9.01 -3.64
C SER A 433 0.01 -8.59 -3.61
N ASN A 434 0.90 -9.42 -3.07
CA ASN A 434 2.33 -9.15 -3.07
C ASN A 434 2.92 -9.16 -4.49
N MET A 435 2.47 -10.07 -5.35
CA MET A 435 2.88 -10.13 -6.75
C MET A 435 2.47 -8.88 -7.53
N VAL A 436 1.25 -8.38 -7.30
CA VAL A 436 0.72 -7.18 -7.98
C VAL A 436 1.48 -5.92 -7.54
N ASN A 437 1.77 -5.78 -6.25
CA ASN A 437 2.29 -4.52 -5.70
C ASN A 437 3.81 -4.49 -5.53
N GLY A 438 4.46 -5.65 -5.37
CA GLY A 438 5.86 -5.74 -5.00
C GLY A 438 6.14 -5.14 -3.63
N PHE A 439 5.43 -5.59 -2.59
CA PHE A 439 5.62 -5.03 -1.25
C PHE A 439 7.05 -5.23 -0.80
N THR A 440 7.64 -4.14 -0.31
CA THR A 440 9.01 -4.13 0.18
C THR A 440 9.07 -4.47 1.66
N GLU A 441 8.06 -4.05 2.41
CA GLU A 441 7.92 -4.26 3.85
C GLU A 441 6.43 -4.37 4.17
N LEU A 442 6.11 -5.11 5.23
CA LEU A 442 4.74 -5.29 5.71
C LEU A 442 4.57 -4.68 7.11
N ASN A 443 3.38 -4.16 7.35
CA ASN A 443 2.87 -3.82 8.68
C ASN A 443 1.75 -4.79 9.04
N LEU A 444 1.99 -5.66 10.01
CA LEU A 444 1.03 -6.61 10.54
C LEU A 444 0.21 -5.96 11.66
N THR A 445 -1.05 -5.65 11.43
CA THR A 445 -1.93 -4.99 12.39
C THR A 445 -2.77 -5.99 13.17
N LYS A 446 -3.24 -5.56 14.35
CA LYS A 446 -4.20 -6.28 15.20
C LYS A 446 -3.74 -7.68 15.61
N LEU A 447 -2.44 -7.87 15.87
CA LEU A 447 -1.95 -9.14 16.42
C LEU A 447 -2.57 -9.42 17.80
N ASP A 448 -2.85 -8.36 18.55
CA ASP A 448 -3.46 -8.38 19.88
C ASP A 448 -4.86 -9.02 19.90
N VAL A 449 -5.61 -8.92 18.82
CA VAL A 449 -6.97 -9.50 18.71
C VAL A 449 -6.93 -11.03 18.74
N LEU A 450 -5.82 -11.65 18.32
CA LEU A 450 -5.64 -13.10 18.39
C LEU A 450 -5.33 -13.60 19.81
N THR A 451 -5.03 -12.70 20.75
CA THR A 451 -4.80 -13.04 22.16
C THR A 451 -6.06 -13.65 22.78
N GLY A 452 -5.89 -14.74 23.52
CA GLY A 452 -6.96 -15.51 24.16
C GLY A 452 -7.40 -16.74 23.37
N LEU A 453 -7.03 -16.85 22.09
CA LEU A 453 -7.31 -18.04 21.28
C LEU A 453 -6.35 -19.17 21.66
N LYS A 454 -6.87 -20.39 21.82
CA LYS A 454 -6.04 -21.58 22.11
C LYS A 454 -5.18 -21.99 20.92
N LYS A 455 -5.75 -21.85 19.72
CA LYS A 455 -5.12 -22.16 18.44
C LYS A 455 -5.41 -21.03 17.48
N VAL A 456 -4.44 -20.73 16.62
CA VAL A 456 -4.60 -19.80 15.51
C VAL A 456 -4.34 -20.55 14.21
N LYS A 457 -5.08 -20.21 13.14
CA LYS A 457 -4.95 -20.86 11.84
C LYS A 457 -4.52 -19.87 10.77
N ILE A 458 -3.73 -20.35 9.82
CA ILE A 458 -3.34 -19.63 8.61
C ILE A 458 -3.83 -20.45 7.41
N GLY A 459 -4.65 -19.86 6.54
CA GLY A 459 -5.04 -20.47 5.27
C GLY A 459 -3.86 -20.42 4.30
N VAL A 460 -3.24 -21.57 4.01
CA VAL A 460 -1.97 -21.67 3.26
C VAL A 460 -2.15 -22.06 1.79
N ALA A 461 -3.28 -22.67 1.43
CA ALA A 461 -3.57 -23.08 0.05
C ALA A 461 -5.08 -23.21 -0.19
N TYR A 462 -5.47 -23.16 -1.46
CA TYR A 462 -6.81 -23.50 -1.91
C TYR A 462 -6.80 -24.84 -2.65
N TRP A 463 -7.86 -25.62 -2.45
CA TRP A 463 -8.12 -26.88 -3.13
C TRP A 463 -9.51 -26.85 -3.76
N HIS A 464 -9.62 -27.36 -4.99
CA HIS A 464 -10.91 -27.53 -5.66
C HIS A 464 -10.93 -28.89 -6.37
N GLU A 465 -11.98 -29.68 -6.12
CA GLU A 465 -12.12 -31.05 -6.64
C GLU A 465 -10.87 -31.94 -6.44
N GLY A 466 -10.23 -31.83 -5.27
CA GLY A 466 -9.04 -32.60 -4.91
C GLY A 466 -7.74 -32.11 -5.58
N LYS A 467 -7.76 -31.00 -6.32
CA LYS A 467 -6.57 -30.38 -6.92
C LYS A 467 -6.20 -29.10 -6.18
N LYS A 468 -4.91 -28.96 -5.86
CA LYS A 468 -4.36 -27.74 -5.30
C LYS A 468 -4.32 -26.65 -6.38
N LEU A 469 -4.79 -25.46 -6.06
CA LEU A 469 -4.68 -24.29 -6.92
C LEU A 469 -3.31 -23.62 -6.75
N ASP A 470 -2.78 -23.05 -7.82
CA ASP A 470 -1.46 -22.38 -7.81
C ASP A 470 -1.48 -21.03 -7.06
N GLY A 471 -2.65 -20.49 -6.78
CA GLY A 471 -2.84 -19.22 -6.09
C GLY A 471 -4.29 -18.73 -6.17
N MET A 472 -4.45 -17.41 -6.14
CA MET A 472 -5.75 -16.75 -6.25
C MET A 472 -6.40 -17.02 -7.63
N PRO A 473 -7.54 -17.72 -7.72
CA PRO A 473 -8.25 -17.92 -8.97
C PRO A 473 -8.94 -16.63 -9.44
N SER A 474 -9.06 -16.46 -10.76
CA SER A 474 -9.80 -15.34 -11.37
C SER A 474 -11.32 -15.56 -11.40
N ASN A 475 -11.78 -16.81 -11.29
CA ASN A 475 -13.19 -17.15 -11.28
C ASN A 475 -13.74 -17.17 -9.85
N LEU A 476 -14.80 -16.39 -9.60
CA LEU A 476 -15.40 -16.28 -8.26
C LEU A 476 -16.12 -17.55 -7.79
N GLN A 477 -16.69 -18.34 -8.70
CA GLN A 477 -17.31 -19.62 -8.34
C GLN A 477 -16.25 -20.61 -7.88
N LEU A 478 -15.13 -20.69 -8.60
CA LEU A 478 -13.97 -21.50 -8.20
C LEU A 478 -13.45 -21.06 -6.82
N LEU A 479 -13.37 -19.75 -6.56
CA LEU A 479 -12.97 -19.23 -5.26
C LEU A 479 -13.98 -19.58 -4.15
N GLN A 480 -15.28 -19.46 -4.43
CA GLN A 480 -16.35 -19.78 -3.49
C GLN A 480 -16.38 -21.26 -3.13
N ASP A 481 -16.12 -22.14 -4.11
CA ASP A 481 -16.12 -23.59 -3.97
C ASP A 481 -14.75 -24.15 -3.57
N SER A 482 -13.78 -23.28 -3.25
CA SER A 482 -12.46 -23.68 -2.80
C SER A 482 -12.47 -24.09 -1.34
N VAL A 483 -11.87 -25.23 -1.05
CA VAL A 483 -11.57 -25.69 0.31
C VAL A 483 -10.21 -25.14 0.71
N VAL A 484 -10.15 -24.45 1.85
CA VAL A 484 -8.90 -23.89 2.36
C VAL A 484 -8.12 -24.94 3.16
N GLU A 485 -6.84 -25.10 2.83
CA GLU A 485 -5.87 -25.83 3.66
C GLU A 485 -5.36 -24.89 4.75
N TYR A 486 -5.42 -25.35 6.01
CA TYR A 486 -4.98 -24.55 7.16
C TYR A 486 -3.74 -25.14 7.83
N GLU A 487 -2.80 -24.28 8.17
CA GLU A 487 -1.77 -24.58 9.16
C GLU A 487 -2.26 -24.11 10.53
N GLU A 488 -2.27 -25.01 11.51
CA GLU A 488 -2.65 -24.72 12.89
C GLU A 488 -1.42 -24.46 13.75
N MET A 489 -1.44 -23.38 14.52
CA MET A 489 -0.37 -22.97 15.42
C MET A 489 -0.92 -22.77 16.84
N GLU A 490 -0.06 -22.89 17.84
CA GLU A 490 -0.42 -22.51 19.21
C GLU A 490 -0.81 -21.03 19.26
N GLY A 491 -1.91 -20.73 19.95
CA GLY A 491 -2.24 -19.36 20.31
C GLY A 491 -1.53 -18.93 21.61
N TRP A 492 -1.90 -17.77 22.11
CA TRP A 492 -1.32 -17.16 23.32
C TRP A 492 -2.41 -16.46 24.12
N SER A 493 -2.20 -16.31 25.43
CA SER A 493 -3.14 -15.66 26.35
C SER A 493 -2.55 -14.46 27.09
N GLU A 494 -1.24 -14.26 26.96
CA GLU A 494 -0.52 -13.14 27.56
C GLU A 494 -0.89 -11.82 26.87
N ASP A 495 -1.08 -10.77 27.67
CA ASP A 495 -1.30 -9.41 27.15
C ASP A 495 -0.02 -8.90 26.45
N ILE A 496 -0.13 -8.63 25.15
CA ILE A 496 0.97 -8.13 24.33
C ILE A 496 0.94 -6.61 24.14
N SER A 497 -0.06 -5.90 24.67
CA SER A 497 -0.26 -4.46 24.45
C SER A 497 0.89 -3.58 24.93
N LYS A 498 1.71 -4.10 25.86
CA LYS A 498 2.87 -3.40 26.40
C LYS A 498 4.19 -3.81 25.76
N CYS A 499 4.21 -4.83 24.89
CA CYS A 499 5.42 -5.26 24.20
C CYS A 499 5.95 -4.14 23.28
N LYS A 500 7.23 -3.78 23.45
CA LYS A 500 7.94 -2.80 22.62
C LYS A 500 9.03 -3.42 21.74
N THR A 501 9.48 -4.64 22.07
CA THR A 501 10.43 -5.41 21.28
C THR A 501 9.83 -6.74 20.82
N PHE A 502 10.40 -7.34 19.76
CA PHE A 502 9.92 -8.61 19.23
C PHE A 502 10.13 -9.75 20.24
N GLU A 503 11.22 -9.69 20.99
CA GLU A 503 11.61 -10.65 22.01
C GLU A 503 10.64 -10.66 23.21
N GLU A 504 9.95 -9.55 23.48
CA GLU A 504 8.92 -9.44 24.51
C GLU A 504 7.60 -10.16 24.15
N LEU A 505 7.32 -10.41 22.86
CA LEU A 505 6.11 -11.14 22.41
C LEU A 505 6.17 -12.62 22.79
N PRO A 506 5.08 -13.25 23.27
CA PRO A 506 5.04 -14.68 23.57
C PRO A 506 5.60 -15.52 22.42
N VAL A 507 6.27 -16.63 22.74
CA VAL A 507 6.94 -17.47 21.71
C VAL A 507 5.94 -17.94 20.64
N ALA A 508 4.68 -18.20 21.00
CA ALA A 508 3.61 -18.53 20.07
C ALA A 508 3.28 -17.36 19.10
N ALA A 509 3.19 -16.13 19.62
CA ALA A 509 2.99 -14.93 18.80
C ALA A 509 4.19 -14.68 17.87
N GLN A 510 5.42 -14.85 18.36
CA GLN A 510 6.63 -14.76 17.53
C GLN A 510 6.61 -15.78 16.39
N LYS A 511 6.25 -17.04 16.68
CA LYS A 511 6.09 -18.10 15.69
C LYS A 511 5.07 -17.73 14.62
N TYR A 512 3.91 -17.21 15.03
CA TYR A 512 2.88 -16.76 14.10
C TYR A 512 3.41 -15.68 13.15
N VAL A 513 4.02 -14.61 13.68
CA VAL A 513 4.58 -13.52 12.86
C VAL A 513 5.64 -14.03 11.89
N LEU A 514 6.60 -14.84 12.37
CA LEU A 514 7.68 -15.38 11.55
C LEU A 514 7.16 -16.34 10.48
N ARG A 515 6.10 -17.09 10.77
CA ARG A 515 5.47 -17.98 9.80
C ARG A 515 4.75 -17.19 8.70
N VAL A 516 4.04 -16.12 9.05
CA VAL A 516 3.44 -15.21 8.05
C VAL A 516 4.51 -14.55 7.19
N GLU A 517 5.60 -14.05 7.80
CA GLU A 517 6.75 -13.47 7.10
C GLU A 517 7.38 -14.47 6.11
N GLU A 518 7.54 -15.73 6.52
CA GLU A 518 8.05 -16.81 5.68
C GLU A 518 7.11 -17.13 4.50
N LEU A 519 5.81 -17.27 4.77
CA LEU A 519 4.81 -17.65 3.77
C LEU A 519 4.62 -16.59 2.68
N LEU A 520 4.79 -15.32 3.03
CA LEU A 520 4.70 -14.18 2.10
C LEU A 520 6.04 -13.83 1.47
N GLY A 521 7.15 -14.27 2.06
CA GLY A 521 8.49 -13.94 1.59
C GLY A 521 8.80 -12.45 1.66
N THR A 522 8.16 -11.72 2.58
CA THR A 522 8.29 -10.25 2.70
C THR A 522 8.43 -9.88 4.16
N HIS A 523 9.40 -9.03 4.47
CA HIS A 523 9.71 -8.64 5.85
C HIS A 523 8.54 -7.92 6.53
N ILE A 524 8.12 -8.40 7.70
CA ILE A 524 7.18 -7.74 8.60
C ILE A 524 7.97 -6.81 9.52
N LYS A 525 7.98 -5.54 9.16
CA LYS A 525 8.71 -4.49 9.88
C LYS A 525 7.94 -3.96 11.08
N TRP A 526 6.63 -3.74 10.92
CA TRP A 526 5.78 -3.20 11.98
C TRP A 526 4.78 -4.25 12.43
N ILE A 527 4.59 -4.36 13.74
CA ILE A 527 3.64 -5.30 14.36
C ILE A 527 2.77 -4.51 15.34
N GLY A 528 1.49 -4.36 15.02
CA GLY A 528 0.49 -3.75 15.88
C GLY A 528 0.12 -4.71 17.02
N VAL A 529 0.39 -4.27 18.25
CA VAL A 529 0.14 -5.04 19.48
C VAL A 529 -0.95 -4.43 20.35
N GLY A 530 -1.63 -3.39 19.88
CA GLY A 530 -2.71 -2.74 20.60
C GLY A 530 -3.37 -1.63 19.79
N PRO A 531 -4.43 -1.01 20.33
CA PRO A 531 -5.21 -0.01 19.63
C PRO A 531 -4.51 1.36 19.55
N ASP A 532 -3.64 1.73 20.50
CA ASP A 532 -3.01 3.06 20.52
C ASP A 532 -1.97 3.21 19.40
N ARG A 533 -1.80 4.42 18.87
CA ARG A 533 -0.81 4.74 17.82
C ARG A 533 0.61 4.24 18.14
N PHE A 534 1.01 4.21 19.41
CA PHE A 534 2.34 3.77 19.87
C PHE A 534 2.41 2.28 20.23
N ASP A 535 1.31 1.54 20.12
CA ASP A 535 1.27 0.10 20.32
C ASP A 535 1.68 -0.62 19.03
N VAL A 536 2.93 -0.38 18.62
CA VAL A 536 3.57 -0.97 17.45
C VAL A 536 5.01 -1.33 17.78
N ILE A 537 5.39 -2.58 17.55
CA ILE A 537 6.79 -3.03 17.56
C ILE A 537 7.39 -2.72 16.19
N THR A 538 8.60 -2.14 16.17
CA THR A 538 9.39 -1.94 14.94
C THR A 538 10.57 -2.90 14.92
N ARG A 539 10.67 -3.73 13.89
CA ARG A 539 11.77 -4.68 13.66
C ARG A 539 12.76 -4.09 12.65
N THR A 540 14.05 -4.20 12.96
CA THR A 540 15.14 -3.94 12.01
C THR A 540 15.13 -5.02 10.92
N HIS A 541 15.45 -4.64 9.68
CA HIS A 541 15.48 -5.62 8.60
C HIS A 541 16.55 -6.68 8.92
N PRO A 542 16.28 -7.98 8.75
CA PRO A 542 17.23 -9.00 9.20
C PRO A 542 18.58 -8.96 8.45
N LEU A 543 18.60 -8.45 7.20
CA LEU A 543 19.84 -8.21 6.46
C LEU A 543 20.68 -7.03 6.99
N GLU A 544 20.06 -6.01 7.58
CA GLU A 544 20.81 -4.88 8.17
C GLU A 544 21.67 -5.37 9.34
N LYS A 545 21.15 -6.30 10.17
CA LYS A 545 21.92 -6.91 11.25
C LYS A 545 23.14 -7.69 10.75
N ALA A 546 23.01 -8.40 9.62
CA ALA A 546 24.12 -9.16 9.03
C ALA A 546 25.27 -8.26 8.57
N TYR A 547 24.96 -7.07 8.02
CA TYR A 547 25.98 -6.08 7.63
C TYR A 547 26.65 -5.39 8.83
N ILE A 548 25.89 -5.11 9.91
CA ILE A 548 26.46 -4.46 11.11
C ILE A 548 27.36 -5.41 11.90
N SER A 549 27.05 -6.71 11.98
CA SER A 549 27.90 -7.69 12.69
C SER A 549 29.17 -8.11 11.93
N GLY A 550 29.33 -7.65 10.68
CA GLY A 550 30.47 -7.99 9.81
C GLY A 550 31.56 -6.91 9.71
N ASN A 551 31.37 -5.75 10.33
CA ASN A 551 32.38 -4.70 10.52
C ASN A 551 32.82 -4.66 11.99
#